data_AF-A0A1A6HWE8-F1
#
_entry.id   AF-A0A1A6HWE8-F1
#
_cell.length_a   1.000
_cell.length_b   1.000
_cell.length_c   1.000
_cell.angle_alpha   90.00
_cell.angle_beta   90.00
_cell.angle_gamma   90.00
#
_symmetry.space_group_name_H-M   'P 1'
#
loop_
_entity.id
_entity.type
_entity.pdbx_description
1 polymer ?
#
loop_
_entity_poly.entity_id
_entity_poly.type
_entity_poly.pdbx_seq_one_letter_code
_entity_poly.pdbx_strand_id
1 'polypeptide(L)'
;LITNNILYSLVPYSDLKGVIVTLSDDGHLQCSYLGTDPSLFQAPKVESRELNYDELDVEFKELQRIIKDVKSQGVWPVTDREDDLKVSAVVSSSLDSVSQATDVEVGPDSVPSITVKISLQNRVVLQKVKLSIYVQPPLVSTCDQFTFDFTGKVKT
;
A
#
# COMPACT_ATOMS: atom_id res chain seq x y z
N LEU A 1 -30.13 27.34 6.96
CA LEU A 1 -31.40 27.81 7.53
C LEU A 1 -32.01 26.71 8.37
N ILE A 2 -31.66 26.61 9.65
CA ILE A 2 -32.56 26.11 10.70
C ILE A 2 -32.29 26.99 11.92
N THR A 3 -32.62 28.27 11.77
CA THR A 3 -32.89 29.15 12.91
C THR A 3 -34.22 28.66 13.47
N ASN A 4 -34.21 28.04 14.64
CA ASN A 4 -35.27 28.09 15.65
C ASN A 4 -34.73 27.42 16.91
N ASN A 5 -34.79 28.13 18.04
CA ASN A 5 -34.31 27.68 19.35
C ASN A 5 -35.15 26.48 19.82
N ILE A 6 -34.71 25.25 19.53
CA ILE A 6 -35.36 24.03 20.00
C ILE A 6 -34.64 23.57 21.27
N LEU A 7 -35.32 23.66 22.42
CA LEU A 7 -34.84 23.08 23.68
C LEU A 7 -35.20 21.59 23.71
N TYR A 8 -34.18 20.73 23.71
CA TYR A 8 -34.35 19.29 23.89
C TYR A 8 -34.23 18.94 25.36
N SER A 9 -35.29 18.38 25.95
CA SER A 9 -35.24 17.84 27.31
C SER A 9 -35.73 16.39 27.32
N LEU A 10 -34.92 15.50 27.87
CA LEU A 10 -35.28 14.12 28.15
C LEU A 10 -35.93 14.07 29.53
N VAL A 11 -37.25 13.97 29.55
CA VAL A 11 -38.01 13.91 30.82
C VAL A 11 -38.58 12.50 30.99
N PRO A 12 -38.39 11.85 32.15
CA PRO A 12 -39.14 10.65 32.48
C PRO A 12 -40.60 11.05 32.74
N TYR A 13 -41.49 10.73 31.81
CA TYR A 13 -42.92 10.98 31.95
C TYR A 13 -43.66 9.64 31.93
N SER A 14 -44.43 9.35 33.00
CA SER A 14 -45.28 8.16 33.19
C SER A 14 -44.74 6.88 32.52
N ASP A 15 -43.77 6.23 33.19
CA ASP A 15 -43.16 4.94 32.83
C ASP A 15 -42.46 4.84 31.45
N LEU A 16 -42.45 5.90 30.65
CA LEU A 16 -41.73 5.97 29.37
C LEU A 16 -40.43 6.77 29.52
N LYS A 17 -39.30 6.07 29.47
CA LYS A 17 -37.96 6.68 29.39
C LYS A 17 -37.62 6.99 27.93
N GLY A 18 -37.12 8.19 27.65
CA GLY A 18 -36.62 8.55 26.31
C GLY A 18 -37.62 9.23 25.38
N VAL A 19 -38.65 9.89 25.94
CA VAL A 19 -39.52 10.77 25.15
C VAL A 19 -38.75 12.04 24.79
N ILE A 20 -38.71 12.37 23.51
CA ILE A 20 -38.16 13.65 23.02
C ILE A 20 -39.29 14.66 23.08
N VAL A 21 -39.10 15.69 23.91
CA VAL A 21 -40.03 16.83 23.98
C VAL A 21 -39.42 17.99 23.20
N THR A 22 -40.19 18.51 22.25
CA THR A 22 -39.83 19.66 21.41
C THR A 22 -40.85 20.76 21.67
N LEU A 23 -40.38 21.95 22.05
CA LEU A 23 -41.19 23.16 22.17
C LEU A 23 -40.72 24.15 21.12
N SER A 24 -41.64 24.50 20.21
CA SER A 24 -41.44 25.55 19.22
C SER A 24 -41.71 26.94 19.81
N ASP A 25 -41.18 27.97 19.17
CA ASP A 25 -41.35 29.38 19.53
C ASP A 25 -42.77 29.92 19.31
N ASP A 26 -43.58 29.21 18.51
CA ASP A 26 -45.03 29.42 18.33
C ASP A 26 -45.89 28.80 19.46
N GLY A 27 -45.25 28.16 20.45
CA GLY A 27 -45.94 27.51 21.57
C GLY A 27 -46.46 26.10 21.26
N HIS A 28 -46.06 25.49 20.14
CA HIS A 28 -46.38 24.10 19.84
C HIS A 28 -45.46 23.14 20.61
N LEU A 29 -46.07 22.32 21.47
CA LEU A 29 -45.40 21.25 22.22
C LEU A 29 -45.61 19.92 21.49
N GLN A 30 -44.52 19.29 21.04
CA GLN A 30 -44.52 17.98 20.42
C GLN A 30 -43.76 16.97 21.28
N CYS A 31 -44.41 15.85 21.61
CA CYS A 31 -43.79 14.71 22.26
C CYS A 31 -43.59 13.61 21.22
N SER A 32 -42.34 13.30 20.88
CA SER A 32 -41.98 12.25 19.93
C SER A 32 -41.24 11.13 20.63
N TYR A 33 -41.77 9.91 20.52
CA TYR A 33 -41.11 8.69 20.99
C TYR A 33 -40.54 7.98 19.76
N LEU A 34 -39.22 7.99 19.61
CA LEU A 34 -38.55 7.17 18.59
C LEU A 34 -38.66 5.73 19.08
N GLY A 35 -39.65 4.99 18.56
CA GLY A 35 -40.11 3.68 19.01
C GLY A 35 -39.12 2.51 18.88
N THR A 36 -37.87 2.73 19.27
CA THR A 36 -36.82 1.74 19.43
C THR A 36 -36.34 1.84 20.85
N ASP A 37 -36.49 0.75 21.62
CA ASP A 37 -35.69 0.53 22.82
C ASP A 37 -34.25 0.92 22.49
N PRO A 38 -33.65 1.93 23.16
CA PRO A 38 -32.29 2.31 22.85
C PRO A 38 -31.42 1.10 23.15
N SER A 39 -31.07 0.36 22.08
CA SER A 39 -29.96 -0.56 22.10
C SER A 39 -28.75 0.30 22.44
N LEU A 40 -28.46 0.38 23.73
CA LEU A 40 -27.11 0.63 24.19
C LEU A 40 -26.28 -0.36 23.40
N PHE A 41 -25.29 0.13 22.66
CA PHE A 41 -24.20 -0.68 22.13
C PHE A 41 -23.48 -1.31 23.33
N GLN A 42 -24.13 -2.27 23.97
CA GLN A 42 -23.54 -3.15 24.95
C GLN A 42 -22.87 -4.22 24.13
N ALA A 43 -21.55 -4.24 24.22
CA ALA A 43 -20.78 -5.39 23.74
C ALA A 43 -21.48 -6.66 24.26
N PRO A 44 -21.83 -7.60 23.36
CA PRO A 44 -22.45 -8.86 23.77
C PRO A 44 -21.68 -9.46 24.93
N LYS A 45 -22.38 -10.00 25.93
CA LYS A 45 -21.72 -10.65 27.06
C LYS A 45 -20.75 -11.69 26.51
N VAL A 46 -19.47 -11.50 26.80
CA VAL A 46 -18.39 -12.37 26.37
C VAL A 46 -18.69 -13.76 26.92
N GLU A 47 -19.25 -14.65 26.09
CA GLU A 47 -19.07 -16.07 26.33
C GLU A 47 -17.58 -16.30 26.29
N SER A 48 -17.05 -16.89 27.36
CA SER A 48 -15.63 -17.11 27.61
C SER A 48 -15.01 -17.94 26.50
N ARG A 49 -14.66 -17.28 25.39
CA ARG A 49 -13.70 -17.77 24.42
C ARG A 49 -12.39 -17.85 25.19
N GLU A 50 -11.92 -19.06 25.45
CA GLU A 50 -10.59 -19.29 26.00
C GLU A 50 -9.57 -18.74 24.99
N LEU A 51 -9.12 -17.51 25.23
CA LEU A 51 -8.04 -16.90 24.47
C LEU A 51 -6.73 -17.45 25.04
N ASN A 52 -5.87 -17.96 24.18
CA ASN A 52 -4.52 -18.37 24.55
C ASN A 52 -3.65 -17.12 24.76
N TYR A 53 -3.70 -16.55 25.95
CA TYR A 53 -2.96 -15.33 26.30
C TYR A 53 -1.44 -15.49 26.18
N ASP A 54 -0.92 -16.71 26.36
CA ASP A 54 0.52 -16.99 26.30
C ASP A 54 1.04 -16.90 24.85
N GLU A 55 0.31 -17.49 23.89
CA GLU A 55 0.65 -17.42 22.46
C GLU A 55 0.56 -15.98 21.92
N LEU A 56 -0.49 -15.25 22.32
CA LEU A 56 -0.67 -13.85 21.96
C LEU A 56 0.45 -12.96 22.51
N ASP A 57 0.91 -13.20 23.74
CA ASP A 57 2.01 -12.43 24.33
C ASP A 57 3.35 -12.71 23.64
N VAL A 58 3.59 -13.96 23.21
CA VAL A 58 4.78 -14.32 22.44
C VAL A 58 4.80 -13.61 21.08
N GLU A 59 3.70 -13.68 20.33
CA GLU A 59 3.59 -12.99 19.03
C GLU A 59 3.71 -11.47 19.20
N PHE A 60 3.07 -10.91 20.22
CA PHE A 60 3.14 -9.47 20.49
C PHE A 60 4.56 -9.02 20.81
N LYS A 61 5.29 -9.79 21.62
CA LYS A 61 6.70 -9.50 21.94
C LYS A 61 7.61 -9.60 20.73
N GLU A 62 7.39 -10.61 19.86
CA GLU A 62 8.16 -10.76 18.63
C GLU A 62 7.93 -9.57 17.68
N LEU A 63 6.67 -9.21 17.45
CA LEU A 63 6.31 -8.05 16.63
C LEU A 63 6.86 -6.74 17.21
N GLN A 64 6.72 -6.53 18.52
CA GLN A 64 7.26 -5.34 19.19
C GLN A 64 8.78 -5.26 19.08
N ARG A 65 9.48 -6.39 19.14
CA ARG A 65 10.93 -6.47 18.92
C ARG A 65 11.28 -6.02 17.51
N ILE A 66 10.64 -6.57 16.47
CA ILE A 66 10.88 -6.20 15.07
C ILE A 66 10.65 -4.69 14.86
N ILE A 67 9.55 -4.14 15.40
CA ILE A 67 9.22 -2.72 15.30
C ILE A 67 10.32 -1.85 15.95
N LYS A 68 10.80 -2.26 17.13
CA LYS A 68 11.86 -1.53 17.84
C LYS A 68 13.18 -1.57 17.08
N ASP A 69 13.54 -2.73 16.55
CA ASP A 69 14.78 -2.94 15.80
C ASP A 69 14.79 -2.04 14.55
N VAL A 70 13.72 -2.04 13.75
CA VAL A 70 13.56 -1.16 12.57
C VAL A 70 13.58 0.32 12.95
N LYS A 71 12.92 0.70 14.05
CA LYS A 71 12.88 2.11 14.51
C LYS A 71 14.25 2.60 15.00
N SER A 72 15.06 1.70 15.57
CA SER A 72 16.40 2.03 16.09
C SER A 72 17.45 2.19 14.99
N GLN A 73 17.30 1.49 13.86
CA GLN A 73 18.24 1.58 12.73
C GLN A 73 18.12 2.88 11.93
N GLY A 74 17.09 3.70 12.16
CA GLY A 74 16.95 5.07 11.61
C GLY A 74 16.80 5.16 10.08
N VAL A 75 17.09 4.07 9.37
CA VAL A 75 16.96 3.85 7.94
C VAL A 75 16.07 2.62 7.80
N TRP A 76 15.11 2.65 6.86
CA TRP A 76 14.40 1.43 6.43
C TRP A 76 15.42 0.31 6.16
N PRO A 77 15.09 -0.99 6.30
CA PRO A 77 16.05 -2.07 6.07
C PRO A 77 16.57 -2.04 4.62
N VAL A 78 17.67 -1.30 4.41
CA VAL A 78 18.34 -1.07 3.13
C VAL A 78 19.75 -1.67 3.15
N THR A 79 20.16 -2.35 4.21
CA THR A 79 21.59 -2.68 4.41
C THR A 79 21.94 -4.16 4.38
N ASP A 80 21.33 -4.95 3.49
CA ASP A 80 21.87 -6.27 3.09
C ASP A 80 21.37 -6.70 1.70
N ARG A 81 20.22 -6.18 1.25
CA ARG A 81 19.60 -6.55 -0.03
C ARG A 81 20.33 -5.98 -1.26
N GLU A 82 21.17 -4.96 -1.09
CA GLU A 82 21.99 -4.39 -2.17
C GLU A 82 23.07 -5.38 -2.66
N ASP A 83 23.57 -6.24 -1.77
CA ASP A 83 24.57 -7.26 -2.12
C ASP A 83 23.95 -8.51 -2.79
N ASP A 84 22.64 -8.70 -2.66
CA ASP A 84 21.92 -9.85 -3.20
C ASP A 84 21.74 -9.78 -4.72
N LEU A 85 21.68 -8.57 -5.28
CA LEU A 85 21.54 -8.31 -6.71
C LEU A 85 22.40 -7.11 -7.13
N LYS A 86 23.47 -7.39 -7.87
CA LYS A 86 24.32 -6.38 -8.52
C LYS A 86 23.89 -6.18 -9.97
N VAL A 87 23.67 -4.93 -10.35
CA VAL A 87 23.37 -4.52 -11.73
C VAL A 87 24.51 -3.66 -12.26
N SER A 88 25.03 -4.00 -13.44
CA SER A 88 26.04 -3.19 -14.13
C SER A 88 25.68 -3.03 -15.60
N ALA A 89 25.83 -1.82 -16.13
CA ALA A 89 25.66 -1.51 -17.54
C ALA A 89 26.99 -1.09 -18.15
N VAL A 90 27.28 -1.60 -19.35
CA VAL A 90 28.44 -1.23 -20.16
C VAL A 90 27.93 -0.69 -21.48
N VAL A 91 28.29 0.55 -21.78
CA VAL A 91 27.97 1.21 -23.04
C VAL A 91 29.18 1.09 -23.96
N SER A 92 28.96 0.66 -25.20
CA SER A 92 30.03 0.62 -26.22
C SER A 92 30.60 2.02 -26.46
N SER A 93 31.92 2.15 -26.62
CA SER A 93 32.57 3.45 -26.86
C SER A 93 32.41 3.96 -28.30
N SER A 94 31.88 3.13 -29.20
CA SER A 94 31.62 3.44 -30.60
C SER A 94 30.17 3.16 -30.95
N LEU A 95 29.65 3.88 -31.94
CA LEU A 95 28.37 3.57 -32.57
C LEU A 95 28.43 2.20 -33.27
N ASP A 96 27.27 1.57 -33.42
CA ASP A 96 27.17 0.28 -34.10
C ASP A 96 27.46 0.46 -35.60
N SER A 97 28.23 -0.46 -36.19
CA SER A 97 28.54 -0.44 -37.63
C SER A 97 27.31 -0.66 -38.51
N VAL A 98 26.30 -1.37 -37.98
CA VAL A 98 25.00 -1.58 -38.59
C VAL A 98 23.94 -1.14 -37.57
N SER A 99 23.13 -0.15 -37.94
CA SER A 99 22.10 0.39 -37.06
C SER A 99 21.09 -0.68 -36.65
N GLN A 100 20.74 -0.71 -35.36
CA GLN A 100 19.71 -1.57 -34.78
C GLN A 100 18.39 -0.82 -34.53
N ALA A 101 18.26 0.43 -34.98
CA ALA A 101 17.04 1.22 -34.79
C ALA A 101 15.84 0.54 -35.48
N THR A 102 14.75 0.35 -34.73
CA THR A 102 13.50 -0.22 -35.24
C THR A 102 12.53 0.93 -35.52
N ASP A 103 11.84 0.89 -36.66
CA ASP A 103 10.82 1.88 -37.09
C ASP A 103 11.36 3.24 -37.56
N VAL A 104 12.13 3.24 -38.65
CA VAL A 104 12.52 4.46 -39.37
C VAL A 104 12.09 4.30 -40.82
N GLU A 105 11.17 5.15 -41.29
CA GLU A 105 10.87 5.29 -42.71
C GLU A 105 12.19 5.52 -43.47
N VAL A 106 12.45 4.68 -44.47
CA VAL A 106 13.72 4.59 -45.19
C VAL A 106 14.03 5.91 -45.90
N GLY A 107 14.72 6.81 -45.20
CA GLY A 107 15.44 7.95 -45.75
C GLY A 107 16.92 7.59 -46.01
N PRO A 108 17.66 8.43 -46.75
CA PRO A 108 19.06 8.16 -47.11
C PRO A 108 20.04 8.19 -45.92
N ASP A 109 19.61 8.67 -44.75
CA ASP A 109 20.44 8.79 -43.55
C ASP A 109 20.05 7.72 -42.52
N SER A 110 20.91 6.72 -42.35
CA SER A 110 20.75 5.67 -41.34
C SER A 110 20.84 6.27 -39.92
N VAL A 111 19.85 5.96 -39.07
CA VAL A 111 19.82 6.45 -37.67
C VAL A 111 20.95 5.80 -36.87
N PRO A 112 21.78 6.56 -36.13
CA PRO A 112 22.84 5.99 -35.33
C PRO A 112 22.29 5.18 -34.16
N SER A 113 22.85 3.99 -33.91
CA SER A 113 22.54 3.17 -32.74
C SER A 113 23.80 2.88 -31.91
N ILE A 114 23.58 2.58 -30.63
CA ILE A 114 24.63 2.21 -29.69
C ILE A 114 24.17 1.03 -28.84
N THR A 115 24.95 -0.05 -28.86
CA THR A 115 24.64 -1.23 -28.04
C THR A 115 25.02 -0.99 -26.58
N VAL A 116 24.08 -1.24 -25.67
CA VAL A 116 24.29 -1.24 -24.22
C VAL A 116 24.14 -2.66 -23.70
N LYS A 117 25.16 -3.15 -22.98
CA LYS A 117 25.14 -4.47 -22.35
C LYS A 117 24.86 -4.33 -20.86
N ILE A 118 23.76 -4.90 -20.40
CA ILE A 118 23.38 -4.95 -18.98
C ILE A 118 23.68 -6.34 -18.43
N SER A 119 24.33 -6.41 -17.28
CA SER A 119 24.66 -7.66 -16.57
C SER A 119 24.07 -7.62 -15.16
N LEU A 120 23.33 -8.67 -14.81
CA LEU A 120 22.74 -8.88 -13.50
C LEU A 120 23.46 -10.05 -12.83
N GLN A 121 23.89 -9.87 -11.59
CA GLN A 121 24.55 -10.90 -10.79
C GLN A 121 23.83 -11.00 -9.46
N ASN A 122 23.36 -12.20 -9.09
CA ASN A 122 22.64 -12.42 -7.85
C ASN A 122 23.31 -13.51 -6.99
N ARG A 123 23.25 -13.33 -5.66
CA ARG A 123 23.75 -14.32 -4.68
C ARG A 123 22.66 -15.25 -4.15
N VAL A 124 21.41 -14.84 -4.29
CA VAL A 124 20.22 -15.58 -3.86
C VAL A 124 19.29 -15.86 -5.04
N VAL A 125 18.45 -16.89 -4.95
CA VAL A 125 17.46 -17.17 -5.98
C VAL A 125 16.40 -16.08 -5.97
N LEU A 126 16.31 -15.32 -7.07
CA LEU A 126 15.32 -14.26 -7.25
C LEU A 126 14.14 -14.79 -8.06
N GLN A 127 12.93 -14.37 -7.68
CA GLN A 127 11.70 -14.69 -8.42
C GLN A 127 11.09 -13.41 -8.98
N LYS A 128 10.47 -13.52 -10.17
CA LYS A 128 9.74 -12.41 -10.83
C LYS A 128 10.61 -11.17 -11.06
N VAL A 129 11.83 -11.36 -11.58
CA VAL A 129 12.76 -10.25 -11.84
C VAL A 129 12.33 -9.51 -13.10
N LYS A 130 12.19 -8.18 -12.98
CA LYS A 130 11.84 -7.29 -14.09
C LYS A 130 12.89 -6.18 -14.21
N LEU A 131 13.50 -6.08 -15.38
CA LEU A 131 14.41 -5.01 -15.75
C LEU A 131 13.66 -4.02 -16.66
N SER A 132 13.76 -2.73 -16.36
CA SER A 132 13.18 -1.66 -17.18
C SER A 132 14.24 -0.60 -17.44
N ILE A 133 14.37 -0.19 -18.70
CA ILE A 133 15.38 0.74 -19.19
C ILE A 133 14.66 2.02 -19.56
N TYR A 134 15.09 3.13 -18.97
CA TYR A 134 14.55 4.45 -19.26
C TYR A 134 15.64 5.32 -19.87
N VAL A 135 15.29 5.96 -20.99
CA VAL A 135 16.13 6.95 -21.66
C VAL A 135 15.40 8.29 -21.68
N GLN A 136 16.15 9.39 -21.67
CA GLN A 136 15.57 10.73 -21.75
C GLN A 136 15.32 11.10 -23.21
N PRO A 137 14.20 11.79 -23.54
CA PRO A 137 14.05 12.41 -24.85
C PRO A 137 15.25 13.32 -25.18
N PRO A 138 15.78 13.30 -26.42
CA PRO A 138 15.22 12.70 -27.64
C PRO A 138 15.63 11.24 -27.91
N LEU A 139 16.28 10.55 -26.96
CA LEU A 139 16.75 9.18 -27.18
C LEU A 139 15.59 8.17 -27.13
N VAL A 140 15.73 7.09 -27.90
CA VAL A 140 14.76 6.00 -27.98
C VAL A 140 15.49 4.67 -27.78
N SER A 141 14.96 3.81 -26.90
CA SER A 141 15.44 2.44 -26.71
C SER A 141 14.69 1.49 -27.63
N THR A 142 15.42 0.58 -28.28
CA THR A 142 14.83 -0.46 -29.13
C THR A 142 14.09 -1.53 -28.34
N CYS A 143 14.55 -1.82 -27.12
CA CYS A 143 13.87 -2.67 -26.14
C CYS A 143 14.08 -2.07 -24.75
N ASP A 144 12.99 -1.87 -24.02
CA ASP A 144 12.96 -1.17 -22.74
C ASP A 144 12.61 -2.09 -21.56
N GLN A 145 12.15 -3.31 -21.81
CA GLN A 145 11.66 -4.21 -20.76
C GLN A 145 12.10 -5.65 -20.95
N PHE A 146 12.64 -6.24 -19.88
CA PHE A 146 13.05 -7.64 -19.84
C PHE A 146 12.49 -8.29 -18.58
N THR A 147 11.90 -9.47 -18.72
CA THR A 147 11.40 -10.28 -17.62
C THR A 147 12.20 -11.57 -17.54
N PHE A 148 12.69 -11.91 -16.34
CA PHE A 148 13.47 -13.11 -16.10
C PHE A 148 12.72 -14.04 -15.16
N ASP A 149 12.33 -15.20 -15.69
CA ASP A 149 11.72 -16.28 -14.91
C ASP A 149 12.80 -17.29 -14.51
N PHE A 150 13.39 -17.10 -13.33
CA PHE A 150 14.31 -18.08 -12.76
C PHE A 150 13.50 -19.19 -12.07
N THR A 151 13.31 -20.29 -12.78
CA THR A 151 12.82 -21.54 -12.18
C THR A 151 13.98 -22.23 -11.49
N GLY A 152 14.03 -22.16 -10.16
CA GLY A 152 15.11 -22.75 -9.37
C GLY A 152 15.24 -24.25 -9.61
N LYS A 153 16.35 -24.67 -10.23
CA LYS A 153 16.93 -25.99 -9.99
C LYS A 153 18.32 -25.78 -9.42
N VAL A 154 18.40 -25.81 -8.09
CA VAL A 154 19.65 -26.16 -7.40
C VAL A 154 19.97 -27.58 -7.84
N LYS A 155 21.02 -27.75 -8.65
CA LYS A 155 21.63 -29.07 -8.82
C LYS A 155 22.42 -29.34 -7.55
N THR A 156 21.86 -30.21 -6.70
CA THR A 156 22.58 -30.92 -5.65
C THR A 156 23.63 -31.84 -6.27
#